data_AF-A0A1Y1LZ09-F1
#
_entry.id   AF-A0A1Y1LZ09-F1
#
_cell.length_a   1.000
_cell.length_b   1.000
_cell.length_c   1.000
_cell.angle_alpha   90.00
_cell.angle_beta   90.00
_cell.angle_gamma   90.00
#
_symmetry.space_group_name_H-M   'P 1'
#
loop_
_entity.id
_entity.type
_entity.pdbx_description
1 polymer ?
#
loop_
_entity_poly.entity_id
_entity_poly.type
_entity_poly.pdbx_seq_one_letter_code
_entity_poly.pdbx_strand_id
1 'polypeptide(L)'
;MRVLAQVFAVTVSSLLTVMLGASVGYVTILIPSLTDPNEEIRINEVQTSWISSVSLIASLIGSIVSGATEYIGRRRSMIILTVPIFLSWVTYYFSSELWHIYTALVLLGLVNGLFQSAVRTAYLKA
;
A
#
# COMPACT_ATOMS: atom_id res chain seq x y z
N MET A 1 -7.68 -30.88 2.97
CA MET A 1 -6.59 -29.98 2.47
C MET A 1 -7.04 -28.55 2.13
N ARG A 2 -8.30 -28.29 1.76
CA ARG A 2 -8.78 -26.94 1.38
C ARG A 2 -8.85 -25.93 2.54
N VAL A 3 -9.20 -26.38 3.75
CA VAL A 3 -9.30 -25.53 4.95
C VAL A 3 -7.95 -24.94 5.33
N LEU A 4 -6.87 -25.73 5.28
CA LEU A 4 -5.52 -25.26 5.61
C LEU A 4 -5.09 -24.12 4.66
N ALA A 5 -5.31 -24.30 3.36
CA ALA A 5 -5.00 -23.26 2.37
C ALA A 5 -5.85 -21.99 2.54
N GLN A 6 -7.08 -22.11 3.05
CA GLN A 6 -7.93 -20.96 3.39
C GLN A 6 -7.45 -20.25 4.65
N VAL A 7 -7.05 -20.98 5.70
CA VAL A 7 -6.49 -20.39 6.93
C VAL A 7 -5.26 -19.56 6.59
N PHE A 8 -4.31 -20.13 5.82
CA PHE A 8 -3.13 -19.38 5.37
C PHE A 8 -3.49 -18.14 4.56
N ALA A 9 -4.44 -18.24 3.64
CA ALA A 9 -4.86 -17.09 2.82
C ALA A 9 -5.49 -15.97 3.67
N VAL A 10 -6.31 -16.33 4.66
CA VAL A 10 -6.91 -15.36 5.59
C VAL A 10 -5.84 -14.71 6.44
N THR A 11 -4.93 -15.48 7.05
CA THR A 11 -3.86 -14.93 7.89
C THR A 11 -2.97 -13.95 7.11
N VAL A 12 -2.60 -14.28 5.88
CA VAL A 12 -1.82 -13.38 5.01
C VAL A 12 -2.62 -12.11 4.71
N SER A 13 -3.91 -12.23 4.38
CA SER A 13 -4.77 -11.07 4.15
C SER A 13 -4.87 -10.16 5.37
N SER A 14 -5.06 -10.74 6.55
CA SER A 14 -5.12 -10.00 7.82
C SER A 14 -3.82 -9.26 8.09
N LEU A 15 -2.68 -9.92 7.85
CA LEU A 15 -1.36 -9.32 8.03
C LEU A 15 -1.11 -8.17 7.04
N LEU A 16 -1.53 -8.31 5.78
CA LEU A 16 -1.49 -7.20 4.80
C LEU A 16 -2.32 -6.01 5.29
N THR A 17 -3.53 -6.22 5.81
CA THR A 17 -4.35 -5.13 6.34
C THR A 17 -3.68 -4.41 7.50
N VAL A 18 -3.05 -5.15 8.41
CA VAL A 18 -2.27 -4.56 9.52
C VAL A 18 -1.08 -3.75 8.99
N MET A 19 -0.34 -4.29 8.02
CA MET A 19 0.80 -3.61 7.39
C MET A 19 0.38 -2.31 6.69
N LEU A 20 -0.76 -2.31 6.00
CA LEU A 20 -1.34 -1.11 5.39
C LEU A 20 -1.68 -0.06 6.44
N GLY A 21 -2.36 -0.46 7.53
CA GLY A 21 -2.67 0.45 8.65
C GLY A 21 -1.41 1.04 9.30
N ALA A 22 -0.39 0.21 9.53
CA ALA A 22 0.90 0.65 10.05
C ALA A 22 1.59 1.63 9.10
N SER A 23 1.52 1.41 7.78
CA SER A 23 2.11 2.29 6.79
C SER A 23 1.43 3.66 6.74
N VAL A 24 0.10 3.71 6.87
CA VAL A 24 -0.64 4.97 7.00
C VAL A 24 -0.26 5.71 8.29
N GLY A 25 -0.17 4.98 9.41
CA GLY A 25 0.29 5.55 10.68
C GLY A 25 1.71 6.09 10.62
N TYR A 26 2.61 5.39 9.92
CA TYR A 26 4.00 5.82 9.71
C TYR A 26 4.05 7.15 8.94
N VAL A 27 3.27 7.30 7.87
CA VAL A 27 3.19 8.56 7.10
C VAL A 27 2.73 9.73 7.99
N THR A 28 1.77 9.50 8.89
CA THR A 28 1.31 10.53 9.84
C THR A 28 2.39 10.98 10.82
N ILE A 29 3.32 10.10 11.20
CA ILE A 29 4.47 10.44 12.07
C ILE A 29 5.60 11.06 11.26
N LEU A 30 5.78 10.60 10.03
CA LEU A 30 6.83 11.05 9.12
C LEU A 30 6.63 12.49 8.65
N ILE A 31 5.38 12.89 8.34
CA ILE A 31 5.04 14.26 7.91
C ILE A 31 5.51 15.33 8.92
N PRO A 32 5.15 15.28 10.22
CA PRO A 32 5.62 16.28 11.18
C PRO A 32 7.12 16.21 11.42
N SER A 33 7.73 15.01 11.44
CA SER A 33 9.20 14.86 11.58
C SER A 33 9.95 15.58 10.46
N LEU A 34 9.42 15.52 9.22
CA LEU A 34 10.02 16.16 8.05
C LEU A 34 9.61 17.64 7.87
N THR A 35 8.70 18.12 8.72
CA THR A 35 8.30 19.54 8.79
C THR A 35 9.07 20.29 9.88
N ASP A 36 9.77 19.57 10.77
CA ASP A 36 10.53 20.20 11.85
C ASP A 36 11.72 21.03 11.28
N PRO A 37 11.90 22.28 11.75
CA PRO A 37 12.89 23.22 11.19
C PRO A 37 14.36 22.85 11.47
N ASN A 38 14.61 21.75 12.20
CA ASN A 38 15.94 21.29 12.61
C ASN A 38 16.45 20.05 11.84
N GLU A 39 15.66 19.48 10.92
CA GLU A 39 16.10 18.35 10.08
C GLU A 39 16.64 18.81 8.71
N GLU A 40 17.62 18.07 8.17
CA GLU A 40 18.26 18.33 6.87
C GLU A 40 17.29 18.22 5.67
N ILE A 41 16.15 17.53 5.83
CA ILE A 41 15.18 17.26 4.76
C ILE A 41 13.91 18.08 5.02
N ARG A 42 13.89 19.32 4.54
CA ARG A 42 12.73 20.22 4.65
C ARG A 42 11.63 19.81 3.67
N ILE A 43 10.49 19.36 4.19
CA ILE A 43 9.28 19.17 3.40
C ILE A 43 8.42 20.44 3.46
N ASN A 44 8.07 20.97 2.29
CA ASN A 44 7.16 22.10 2.16
C ASN A 44 5.69 21.60 2.18
N GLU A 45 4.73 22.42 2.61
CA GLU A 45 3.28 22.08 2.60
C GLU A 45 2.82 21.53 1.24
N VAL A 46 3.38 22.08 0.16
CA VAL A 46 3.13 21.64 -1.22
C VAL A 46 3.52 20.17 -1.42
N GLN A 47 4.64 19.73 -0.86
CA GLN A 47 5.11 18.34 -0.99
C GLN A 47 4.24 17.36 -0.20
N THR A 48 3.81 17.74 1.01
CA THR A 48 2.84 16.95 1.81
C THR A 48 1.50 16.78 1.08
N SER A 49 1.02 17.84 0.43
CA SER A 49 -0.16 17.77 -0.42
C SER A 49 0.05 16.80 -1.61
N TRP A 50 1.20 16.91 -2.29
CA TRP A 50 1.57 16.00 -3.38
C TRP A 50 1.68 14.54 -2.95
N ILE A 51 2.16 14.24 -1.74
CA ILE A 51 2.22 12.89 -1.15
C ILE A 51 0.82 12.26 -1.14
N SER A 52 -0.17 13.03 -0.69
CA SER A 52 -1.56 12.58 -0.62
C SER A 52 -2.17 12.42 -2.01
N SER A 53 -1.94 13.38 -2.92
CA SER A 53 -2.44 13.32 -4.31
C SER A 53 -1.87 12.13 -5.09
N VAL A 54 -0.57 11.87 -4.97
CA VAL A 54 0.11 10.75 -5.64
C VAL A 54 -0.41 9.41 -5.12
N SER A 55 -0.63 9.29 -3.82
CA SER A 55 -1.20 8.08 -3.22
C SER A 55 -2.62 7.80 -3.72
N LEU A 56 -3.44 8.84 -3.93
CA LEU A 56 -4.78 8.72 -4.51
C LEU A 56 -4.72 8.29 -5.98
N ILE A 57 -3.85 8.91 -6.78
CA ILE A 57 -3.65 8.55 -8.20
C ILE A 57 -3.17 7.10 -8.30
N ALA A 58 -2.20 6.71 -7.49
CA ALA A 58 -1.72 5.33 -7.42
C ALA A 58 -2.82 4.35 -7.02
N SER A 59 -3.68 4.73 -6.07
CA SER A 59 -4.85 3.92 -5.67
C SER A 59 -5.88 3.78 -6.79
N LEU A 60 -6.12 4.83 -7.58
CA LEU A 60 -6.98 4.77 -8.76
C LEU A 60 -6.40 3.83 -9.83
N ILE A 61 -5.11 3.97 -10.13
CA ILE A 61 -4.42 3.08 -11.08
C ILE A 61 -4.49 1.63 -10.58
N GLY A 62 -4.21 1.39 -9.29
CA GLY A 62 -4.31 0.07 -8.68
C GLY A 62 -5.71 -0.51 -8.77
N SER A 63 -6.75 0.32 -8.63
CA SER A 63 -8.15 -0.10 -8.76
C SER A 63 -8.52 -0.48 -10.20
N ILE A 64 -8.02 0.26 -11.21
CA ILE A 64 -8.21 -0.07 -12.63
C ILE A 64 -7.51 -1.38 -12.98
N VAL A 65 -6.25 -1.54 -12.55
CA VAL A 65 -5.48 -2.78 -12.73
C VAL A 65 -6.16 -3.94 -12.01
N SER A 66 -6.86 -3.67 -10.91
CA SER A 66 -7.60 -4.69 -10.17
C SER A 66 -8.66 -5.41 -11.01
N GLY A 67 -9.36 -4.66 -11.87
CA GLY A 67 -10.32 -5.24 -12.81
C GLY A 67 -9.69 -6.24 -13.77
N ALA A 68 -8.42 -6.05 -14.14
CA ALA A 68 -7.67 -7.02 -14.95
C ALA A 68 -7.23 -8.24 -14.11
N THR A 69 -6.89 -8.05 -12.83
CA THR A 69 -6.54 -9.19 -11.95
C THR A 69 -7.73 -10.07 -11.54
N GLU A 70 -8.97 -9.63 -11.78
CA GLU A 70 -10.15 -10.50 -11.62
C GLU A 70 -10.05 -11.77 -12.47
N TYR A 71 -9.39 -11.70 -13.63
CA TYR A 71 -9.10 -12.84 -14.50
C TYR A 71 -7.98 -13.75 -13.98
N ILE A 72 -7.09 -13.25 -13.11
CA ILE A 72 -5.88 -13.96 -12.62
C ILE A 72 -6.17 -14.85 -11.40
N GLY A 73 -7.27 -14.58 -10.69
CA GLY A 73 -7.78 -15.42 -9.60
C GLY A 73 -7.30 -15.01 -8.20
N ARG A 74 -8.23 -15.13 -7.23
CA ARG A 74 -8.16 -14.57 -5.85
C ARG A 74 -6.87 -14.87 -5.07
N ARG A 75 -6.33 -16.09 -5.18
CA ARG A 75 -5.15 -16.52 -4.42
C ARG A 75 -3.85 -15.92 -4.96
N ARG A 76 -3.75 -15.69 -6.27
CA ARG A 76 -2.56 -15.14 -6.90
C ARG A 76 -2.46 -13.64 -6.66
N SER A 77 -3.56 -12.92 -6.71
CA SER A 77 -3.59 -11.47 -6.42
C SER A 77 -3.08 -11.16 -5.01
N MET A 78 -3.48 -11.93 -3.99
CA MET A 78 -2.96 -11.72 -2.62
C MET A 78 -1.45 -11.92 -2.49
N ILE A 79 -0.88 -12.92 -3.17
CA ILE A 79 0.57 -13.16 -3.17
C ILE A 79 1.29 -12.03 -3.90
N ILE A 80 0.76 -11.60 -5.06
CA ILE A 80 1.30 -10.50 -5.86
C ILE A 80 1.33 -9.20 -5.06
N LEU A 81 0.36 -8.94 -4.17
CA LEU A 81 0.32 -7.74 -3.33
C LEU A 81 1.30 -7.75 -2.17
N THR A 82 1.69 -8.93 -1.71
CA THR A 82 2.62 -9.06 -0.58
C THR A 82 4.02 -8.55 -0.96
N VAL A 83 4.45 -8.81 -2.19
CA VAL A 83 5.76 -8.41 -2.71
C VAL A 83 5.96 -6.89 -2.74
N PRO A 84 5.10 -6.07 -3.37
CA PRO A 84 5.23 -4.62 -3.39
C PRO A 84 5.05 -3.98 -2.01
N ILE A 85 4.23 -4.55 -1.11
CA ILE A 85 4.14 -4.05 0.29
C ILE A 85 5.45 -4.24 1.03
N PHE A 86 6.09 -5.38 0.86
CA PHE A 86 7.39 -5.67 1.47
C PHE A 86 8.46 -4.75 0.88
N LEU A 87 8.42 -4.55 -0.44
CA LEU A 87 9.31 -3.62 -1.14
C LEU A 87 9.13 -2.18 -0.64
N SER A 88 7.90 -1.69 -0.49
CA SER A 88 7.61 -0.37 0.09
C SER A 88 8.23 -0.19 1.47
N TRP A 89 8.13 -1.19 2.34
CA TRP A 89 8.72 -1.16 3.68
C TRP A 89 10.24 -1.15 3.66
N VAL A 90 10.85 -1.94 2.78
CA VAL A 90 12.31 -1.91 2.58
C VAL A 90 12.77 -0.55 2.06
N THR A 91 12.02 0.05 1.12
CA THR A 91 12.29 1.39 0.62
C THR A 91 12.17 2.45 1.71
N TYR A 92 11.22 2.33 2.64
CA TYR A 92 11.14 3.20 3.81
C TYR A 92 12.35 3.04 4.74
N TYR A 93 12.84 1.83 4.96
CA TYR A 93 14.02 1.60 5.79
C TYR A 93 15.30 2.21 5.19
N PHE A 94 15.44 2.16 3.86
CA PHE A 94 16.56 2.77 3.13
C PHE A 94 16.30 4.23 2.71
N SER A 95 15.26 4.87 3.23
CA SER A 95 14.83 6.20 2.82
C SER A 95 15.82 7.28 3.29
N SER A 96 16.81 7.60 2.45
CA SER A 96 17.70 8.76 2.65
C SER A 96 17.20 10.04 1.99
N GLU A 97 16.19 9.94 1.12
CA GLU A 97 15.70 11.05 0.29
C GLU A 97 14.18 11.02 0.15
N LEU A 98 13.57 12.20 0.02
CA LEU A 98 12.13 12.43 -0.24
C LEU A 98 11.54 11.54 -1.35
N TRP A 99 12.32 11.25 -2.39
CA TRP A 99 11.90 10.40 -3.51
C TRP A 99 11.63 8.94 -3.11
N HIS A 100 12.30 8.42 -2.08
CA HIS A 100 12.04 7.07 -1.56
C HIS A 100 10.67 6.99 -0.90
N ILE A 101 10.27 8.05 -0.21
CA ILE A 101 8.94 8.16 0.41
C ILE A 101 7.86 8.18 -0.67
N TYR A 102 8.03 9.01 -1.71
CA TYR A 102 7.10 9.05 -2.84
C TYR A 102 6.95 7.69 -3.55
N THR A 103 8.05 7.00 -3.82
CA THR A 103 8.01 5.68 -4.47
C THR A 103 7.36 4.63 -3.58
N ALA A 104 7.66 4.63 -2.27
CA ALA A 104 7.02 3.76 -1.30
C ALA A 104 5.50 3.99 -1.22
N LEU A 105 5.05 5.25 -1.24
CA LEU A 105 3.64 5.65 -1.25
C LEU A 105 2.91 5.24 -2.54
N VAL A 106 3.54 5.39 -3.71
CA VAL A 106 2.96 4.92 -4.98
C VAL A 106 2.74 3.42 -4.94
N LEU A 107 3.75 2.66 -4.51
CA LEU A 107 3.63 1.21 -4.34
C LEU A 107 2.52 0.84 -3.34
N LEU A 108 2.46 1.54 -2.21
CA LEU A 108 1.44 1.31 -1.18
C LEU A 108 0.02 1.65 -1.68
N GLY A 109 -0.12 2.73 -2.45
CA GLY A 109 -1.39 3.15 -3.07
C GLY A 109 -1.88 2.13 -4.09
N LEU A 110 -0.99 1.65 -4.97
CA LEU A 110 -1.29 0.58 -5.92
C LEU A 110 -1.79 -0.68 -5.19
N VAL A 111 -1.13 -1.06 -4.09
CA VAL A 111 -1.53 -2.22 -3.28
C VAL A 111 -2.89 -2.02 -2.62
N ASN A 112 -3.16 -0.82 -2.07
CA ASN A 112 -4.47 -0.49 -1.49
C ASN A 112 -5.61 -0.61 -2.50
N GLY A 113 -5.44 -0.07 -3.70
CA GLY A 113 -6.47 -0.14 -4.76
C GLY A 113 -6.78 -1.57 -5.18
N LEU A 114 -5.74 -2.39 -5.36
CA LEU A 114 -5.87 -3.81 -5.67
C LEU A 114 -6.51 -4.61 -4.52
N PHE A 115 -6.14 -4.32 -3.26
CA PHE A 115 -6.68 -4.98 -2.09
C PHE A 115 -8.19 -4.72 -1.92
N GLN A 116 -8.63 -3.46 -2.05
CA GLN A 116 -10.05 -3.10 -1.90
C GLN A 116 -10.94 -3.73 -2.96
N SER A 117 -10.46 -3.82 -4.21
CA SER A 117 -11.22 -4.44 -5.28
C SER A 117 -11.26 -5.97 -5.16
N ALA A 118 -10.20 -6.61 -4.66
CA ALA A 118 -10.22 -8.04 -4.32
C ALA A 118 -11.22 -8.40 -3.21
N VAL A 119 -11.48 -7.49 -2.26
CA VAL A 119 -12.49 -7.69 -1.20
C VAL A 119 -13.92 -7.51 -1.74
N ARG A 120 -14.16 -6.51 -2.58
CA ARG A 120 -15.52 -6.13 -3.02
C ARG A 120 -16.19 -7.20 -3.91
N THR A 121 -15.42 -7.97 -4.66
CA THR A 121 -15.92 -9.08 -5.50
C THR A 121 -16.40 -10.29 -4.71
N ALA A 122 -16.08 -10.40 -3.42
CA ALA A 122 -16.63 -11.44 -2.54
C ALA A 122 -18.12 -11.22 -2.20
N TYR A 123 -18.61 -9.99 -2.29
CA TYR A 123 -20.00 -9.63 -1.94
C TYR A 123 -20.96 -9.74 -3.12
N LEU A 124 -20.47 -9.66 -4.37
CA LEU A 124 -21.31 -9.75 -5.58
C LEU A 124 -21.56 -11.19 -6.07
N LYS A 125 -20.94 -12.20 -5.44
CA LYS A 125 -21.17 -13.62 -5.72
C LYS A 125 -21.75 -14.39 -4.52
N ALA A 126 -22.24 -13.68 -3.51
CA ALA A 126 -22.95 -14.24 -2.36
C ALA A 126 -24.46 -14.12 -2.56
#